data_AF-A0AAE0W0K2-F1
#
_entry.id   AF-A0AAE0W0K2-F1
#
_cell.length_a   1.000
_cell.length_b   1.000
_cell.length_c   1.000
_cell.angle_alpha   90.00
_cell.angle_beta   90.00
_cell.angle_gamma   90.00
#
_symmetry.space_group_name_H-M   'P 1'
#
loop_
_entity.id
_entity.type
_entity.pdbx_description
1 polymer ?
#
loop_
_entity_poly.entity_id
_entity_poly.type
_entity_poly.pdbx_seq_one_letter_code
_entity_poly.pdbx_strand_id
1 'polypeptide(L)'
;MQNVINLMVYSMRVICCRIRTRQMWVRGIIQNSVNRVNSLSRSRKIILVILMLLVLLYYLGPLLFGKRNRSLREGCLAEKLQLFQSEVDNLDAFINHVPPLDGEQHFPPYVGNGKVAVAFGSHNGLFIRLNRALSLPVNFYPIIGTALSGYKADVAHVLQIRKGLAYRLQSYNMKKGCVYVGSRIYAHRSRSSVLVHEIKAQNPTNVDFHVDLDQIRASGWTDSTVTTHSAKNFQEENVSYSVTSGLVSTSDQSIFVAAAIASVSVNIPVLKIPAGRTERHQYLTVVHYSSPFTKEEANQALSVLEKQARKELEEVLKIEPGQLRREHTSIWSKLWESGFSISSSKAVGAINGDKINSTMYYVLSNVPSPLNDPLTSKEDRTAIMKTLYYPDRCYKEHTTLHSTTLWVDPYDEDGIARIVATWIITLEKQGCNVMIQAGTEGVLQAMLLSIGALRFSNDHLEFWMHPKDLHRDFVFHRINYGNNTHLNISAIVGEDNKASLYAALDRNDKPYFACDAGCIDLPVQLSKEKKMFPVKLTEPLTSILYITADKFHMEELKHAIHVKEIVEAPAHEHHVIAMHRHGHHLGGLPTIFWVSIAFLVIVFHLFLFKLICNEYCQAQERFTRGRYTV
;
A
#
# COMPACT_ATOMS: atom_id res chain seq x y z
N MET A 1 41.30 62.60 -45.84
CA MET A 1 40.18 62.62 -44.87
C MET A 1 38.83 63.04 -45.48
N GLN A 2 38.77 63.61 -46.70
CA GLN A 2 37.49 63.94 -47.38
C GLN A 2 36.74 62.71 -47.96
N ASN A 3 37.45 61.64 -48.35
CA ASN A 3 36.83 60.48 -49.01
C ASN A 3 36.16 59.47 -48.05
N VAL A 4 36.41 59.56 -46.74
CA VAL A 4 35.76 58.70 -45.74
C VAL A 4 34.41 59.27 -45.30
N ILE A 5 34.26 60.60 -45.31
CA ILE A 5 33.01 61.30 -44.94
C ILE A 5 31.93 61.09 -46.02
N ASN A 6 32.30 61.12 -47.31
CA ASN A 6 31.35 60.87 -48.40
C ASN A 6 30.81 59.43 -48.43
N LEU A 7 31.59 58.44 -47.97
CA LEU A 7 31.13 57.04 -47.90
C LEU A 7 30.14 56.82 -46.73
N MET A 8 30.30 57.52 -45.61
CA MET A 8 29.36 57.45 -44.48
C MET A 8 28.02 58.13 -44.78
N VAL A 9 28.01 59.26 -45.51
CA VAL A 9 26.77 59.96 -45.88
C VAL A 9 25.93 59.14 -46.88
N TYR A 10 26.59 58.40 -47.79
CA TYR A 10 25.89 57.52 -48.74
C TYR A 10 25.31 56.27 -48.07
N SER A 11 26.03 55.66 -47.11
CA SER A 11 25.56 54.50 -46.34
C SER A 11 24.35 54.83 -45.44
N MET A 12 24.36 55.99 -44.76
CA MET A 12 23.23 56.41 -43.92
C MET A 12 21.94 56.68 -44.72
N ARG A 13 22.03 57.22 -45.94
CA ARG A 13 20.85 57.45 -46.78
C ARG A 13 20.19 56.14 -47.25
N VAL A 14 20.97 55.09 -47.52
CA VAL A 14 20.45 53.78 -47.96
C VAL A 14 19.80 53.01 -46.81
N ILE A 15 20.33 53.11 -45.58
CA ILE A 15 19.76 52.45 -44.39
C ILE A 15 18.45 53.14 -43.95
N CYS A 16 18.38 54.47 -44.01
CA CYS A 16 17.16 55.21 -43.65
C CYS A 16 16.00 54.90 -44.63
N CYS A 17 16.30 54.68 -45.92
CA CYS A 17 15.29 54.31 -46.92
C CYS A 17 14.76 52.87 -46.75
N ARG A 18 15.61 51.91 -46.30
CA ARG A 18 15.22 50.52 -46.01
C ARG A 18 14.39 50.37 -44.72
N ILE A 19 14.64 51.17 -43.69
CA ILE A 19 13.86 51.12 -42.44
C ILE A 19 12.47 51.75 -42.64
N ARG A 20 12.38 52.84 -43.42
CA ARG A 20 11.10 53.48 -43.73
C ARG A 20 10.19 52.60 -44.59
N THR A 21 10.75 51.84 -45.53
CA THR A 21 9.98 50.87 -46.35
C THR A 21 9.52 49.64 -45.55
N ARG A 22 10.32 49.14 -44.59
CA ARG A 22 9.90 48.01 -43.72
C ARG A 22 8.84 48.40 -42.69
N GLN A 23 8.92 49.61 -42.11
CA GLN A 23 7.86 50.15 -41.24
C GLN A 23 6.56 50.42 -42.02
N MET A 24 6.64 50.94 -43.25
CA MET A 24 5.45 51.13 -44.10
C MET A 24 4.82 49.81 -44.54
N TRP A 25 5.62 48.76 -44.75
CA TRP A 25 5.10 47.42 -45.11
C TRP A 25 4.39 46.73 -43.94
N VAL A 26 4.95 46.80 -42.72
CA VAL A 26 4.30 46.25 -41.50
C VAL A 26 3.07 47.07 -41.11
N ARG A 27 3.12 48.41 -41.23
CA ARG A 27 1.93 49.25 -41.05
C ARG A 27 0.87 48.92 -42.11
N GLY A 28 1.25 48.70 -43.36
CA GLY A 28 0.33 48.29 -44.43
C GLY A 28 -0.34 46.93 -44.16
N ILE A 29 0.39 45.94 -43.62
CA ILE A 29 -0.17 44.62 -43.26
C ILE A 29 -1.09 44.72 -42.04
N ILE A 30 -0.69 45.47 -41.01
CA ILE A 30 -1.53 45.67 -39.82
C ILE A 30 -2.78 46.47 -40.19
N GLN A 31 -2.65 47.52 -41.00
CA GLN A 31 -3.77 48.36 -41.41
C GLN A 31 -4.70 47.64 -42.39
N ASN A 32 -4.18 46.78 -43.28
CA ASN A 32 -5.00 45.88 -44.10
C ASN A 32 -5.68 44.76 -43.29
N SER A 33 -5.02 44.26 -42.24
CA SER A 33 -5.61 43.27 -41.33
C SER A 33 -6.69 43.89 -40.46
N VAL A 34 -6.49 45.11 -39.95
CA VAL A 34 -7.48 45.89 -39.20
C VAL A 34 -8.66 46.28 -40.09
N ASN A 35 -8.42 46.67 -41.35
CA ASN A 35 -9.48 46.98 -42.31
C ASN A 35 -10.27 45.72 -42.72
N ARG A 36 -9.62 44.56 -42.88
CA ARG A 36 -10.30 43.26 -43.06
C ARG A 36 -11.11 42.85 -41.85
N VAL A 37 -10.58 43.04 -40.65
CA VAL A 37 -11.34 42.76 -39.42
C VAL A 37 -12.52 43.72 -39.31
N ASN A 38 -12.35 45.00 -39.69
CA ASN A 38 -13.41 45.99 -39.66
C ASN A 38 -14.51 45.77 -40.71
N SER A 39 -14.22 45.11 -41.84
CA SER A 39 -15.21 44.75 -42.86
C SER A 39 -15.99 43.46 -42.56
N LEU A 40 -15.59 42.70 -41.52
CA LEU A 40 -16.35 41.54 -41.06
C LEU A 40 -17.65 41.97 -40.35
N SER A 41 -18.73 41.23 -40.58
CA SER A 41 -20.01 41.43 -39.89
C SER A 41 -19.83 41.34 -38.37
N ARG A 42 -20.70 42.04 -37.61
CA ARG A 42 -20.66 42.07 -36.13
C ARG A 42 -20.56 40.66 -35.52
N SER A 43 -21.27 39.69 -36.10
CA SER A 43 -21.24 38.28 -35.70
C SER A 43 -19.87 37.61 -35.90
N ARG A 44 -19.16 37.88 -37.00
CA ARG A 44 -17.83 37.31 -37.28
C ARG A 44 -16.73 37.92 -36.40
N LYS A 45 -16.86 39.20 -36.04
CA LYS A 45 -15.98 39.87 -35.07
C LYS A 45 -16.11 39.25 -33.68
N ILE A 46 -17.34 38.99 -33.23
CA ILE A 46 -17.61 38.34 -31.95
C ILE A 46 -17.01 36.93 -31.92
N ILE A 47 -17.17 36.14 -33.00
CA ILE A 47 -16.58 34.80 -33.09
C ILE A 47 -15.05 34.84 -33.01
N LEU A 48 -14.40 35.78 -33.70
CA LEU A 48 -12.93 35.93 -33.62
C LEU A 48 -12.45 36.28 -32.22
N VAL A 49 -13.17 37.18 -31.52
CA VAL A 49 -12.85 37.53 -30.13
C VAL A 49 -13.04 36.33 -29.20
N ILE A 50 -14.14 35.58 -29.35
CA ILE A 50 -14.39 34.36 -28.58
C ILE A 50 -13.28 33.32 -28.85
N LEU A 51 -12.89 33.13 -30.11
CA LEU A 51 -11.84 32.18 -30.48
C LEU A 51 -10.49 32.59 -29.89
N MET A 52 -10.16 33.88 -29.90
CA MET A 52 -8.93 34.37 -29.27
C MET A 52 -8.98 34.21 -27.75
N LEU A 53 -10.14 34.42 -27.13
CA LEU A 53 -10.34 34.26 -25.69
C LEU A 53 -10.27 32.77 -25.27
N LEU A 54 -10.76 31.87 -26.13
CA LEU A 54 -10.62 30.41 -25.95
C LEU A 54 -9.15 29.96 -26.11
N VAL A 55 -8.41 30.50 -27.08
CA VAL A 55 -6.97 30.23 -27.22
C VAL A 55 -6.19 30.78 -26.03
N LEU A 56 -6.55 31.96 -25.53
CA LEU A 56 -5.96 32.54 -24.32
C LEU A 56 -6.24 31.66 -23.10
N LEU A 57 -7.51 31.24 -22.91
CA LEU A 57 -7.89 30.28 -21.87
C LEU A 57 -7.22 28.92 -22.05
N TYR A 58 -6.92 28.48 -23.26
CA TYR A 58 -6.21 27.23 -23.52
C TYR A 58 -4.74 27.30 -23.03
N TYR A 59 -4.04 28.41 -23.31
CA TYR A 59 -2.64 28.57 -22.91
C TYR A 59 -2.44 29.05 -21.46
N LEU A 60 -3.35 29.89 -20.94
CA LEU A 60 -3.26 30.48 -19.59
C LEU A 60 -4.21 29.84 -18.57
N GLY A 61 -5.22 29.09 -19.01
CA GLY A 61 -6.16 28.40 -18.14
C GLY A 61 -5.51 27.36 -17.22
N PRO A 62 -4.52 26.56 -17.67
CA PRO A 62 -3.76 25.69 -16.78
C PRO A 62 -2.98 26.45 -15.69
N LEU A 63 -2.64 27.72 -15.94
CA LEU A 63 -1.95 28.58 -14.97
C LEU A 63 -2.89 29.24 -13.96
N LEU A 64 -4.11 29.59 -14.39
CA LEU A 64 -5.12 30.29 -13.57
C LEU A 64 -6.09 29.33 -12.83
N PHE A 65 -6.43 28.20 -13.46
CA PHE A 65 -7.37 27.18 -12.97
C PHE A 65 -6.74 25.81 -12.77
N GLY A 66 -5.43 25.68 -12.99
CA GLY A 66 -4.71 24.56 -12.45
C GLY A 66 -4.98 24.55 -10.94
N LYS A 67 -5.80 23.60 -10.48
CA LYS A 67 -5.78 23.14 -9.11
C LYS A 67 -4.33 22.74 -8.88
N ARG A 68 -3.54 23.69 -8.41
CA ARG A 68 -2.24 23.44 -7.83
C ARG A 68 -2.58 22.56 -6.65
N ASN A 69 -2.48 21.24 -6.83
CA ASN A 69 -2.59 20.29 -5.74
C ASN A 69 -1.58 20.75 -4.70
N ARG A 70 -2.07 21.46 -3.68
CA ARG A 70 -1.30 22.01 -2.57
C ARG A 70 -0.97 20.89 -1.57
N SER A 71 -0.61 19.68 -2.03
CA SER A 71 -0.36 18.56 -1.13
C SER A 71 1.11 18.30 -0.83
N LEU A 72 2.05 18.96 -1.53
CA LEU A 72 3.47 18.96 -1.13
C LEU A 72 4.07 20.35 -1.31
N ARG A 73 3.94 21.22 -0.32
CA ARG A 73 4.78 22.43 -0.19
C ARG A 73 4.75 22.97 1.23
N GLU A 74 5.93 22.92 1.86
CA GLU A 74 6.40 23.78 2.96
C GLU A 74 5.81 23.50 4.35
N GLY A 75 6.50 22.64 5.12
CA GLY A 75 6.26 22.43 6.54
C GLY A 75 7.33 21.52 7.15
N CYS A 76 7.65 21.73 8.42
CA CYS A 76 8.67 20.94 9.12
C CYS A 76 8.39 19.42 9.06
N LEU A 77 7.13 19.02 9.23
CA LEU A 77 6.72 17.62 9.18
C LEU A 77 6.96 16.97 7.80
N ALA A 78 6.75 17.71 6.71
CA ALA A 78 6.88 17.21 5.34
C ALA A 78 8.32 16.75 5.03
N GLU A 79 9.33 17.44 5.58
CA GLU A 79 10.75 17.06 5.44
C GLU A 79 11.00 15.66 6.02
N LYS A 80 10.36 15.33 7.16
CA LYS A 80 10.50 14.00 7.78
C LYS A 80 9.71 12.93 7.06
N LEU A 81 8.53 13.27 6.53
CA LEU A 81 7.73 12.34 5.73
C LEU A 81 8.38 12.01 4.40
N GLN A 82 9.18 12.91 3.82
CA GLN A 82 9.91 12.66 2.59
C GLN A 82 10.86 11.45 2.69
N LEU A 83 11.36 11.13 3.89
CA LEU A 83 12.19 9.94 4.14
C LEU A 83 11.45 8.62 3.83
N PHE A 84 10.12 8.65 3.83
CA PHE A 84 9.25 7.50 3.58
C PHE A 84 8.67 7.51 2.17
N GLN A 85 8.88 8.57 1.37
CA GLN A 85 8.18 8.75 0.10
C GLN A 85 8.40 7.58 -0.87
N SER A 86 9.63 7.10 -1.01
CA SER A 86 9.93 5.94 -1.86
C SER A 86 9.21 4.67 -1.39
N GLU A 87 9.08 4.46 -0.08
CA GLU A 87 8.34 3.32 0.46
C GLU A 87 6.82 3.49 0.25
N VAL A 88 6.30 4.71 0.35
CA VAL A 88 4.88 5.03 0.05
C VAL A 88 4.57 4.80 -1.43
N ASP A 89 5.44 5.26 -2.34
CA ASP A 89 5.28 5.09 -3.78
C ASP A 89 5.28 3.61 -4.19
N ASN A 90 6.01 2.77 -3.45
CA ASN A 90 6.07 1.32 -3.63
C ASN A 90 5.00 0.54 -2.83
N LEU A 91 4.09 1.23 -2.12
CA LEU A 91 3.06 0.62 -1.26
C LEU A 91 3.66 -0.26 -0.13
N ASP A 92 4.87 0.07 0.31
CA ASP A 92 5.61 -0.52 1.43
C ASP A 92 5.42 0.27 2.75
N ALA A 93 4.88 1.48 2.66
CA ALA A 93 4.56 2.33 3.80
C ALA A 93 3.27 3.14 3.60
N PHE A 94 2.55 3.42 4.69
CA PHE A 94 1.32 4.22 4.69
C PHE A 94 1.42 5.38 5.69
N ILE A 95 0.98 6.57 5.29
CA ILE A 95 0.99 7.77 6.12
C ILE A 95 -0.45 8.10 6.52
N ASN A 96 -0.66 8.45 7.79
CA ASN A 96 -1.90 9.05 8.28
C ASN A 96 -1.60 10.40 8.95
N HIS A 97 -2.12 11.49 8.40
CA HIS A 97 -2.01 12.82 9.02
C HIS A 97 -3.00 12.97 10.19
N VAL A 98 -2.65 13.85 11.14
CA VAL A 98 -3.52 14.21 12.26
C VAL A 98 -3.65 15.74 12.32
N PRO A 99 -4.80 16.32 11.90
CA PRO A 99 -5.99 15.65 11.34
C PRO A 99 -5.77 15.07 9.93
N PRO A 100 -6.61 14.12 9.48
CA PRO A 100 -6.51 13.52 8.15
C PRO A 100 -6.68 14.55 7.02
N LEU A 101 -5.99 14.34 5.90
CA LEU A 101 -6.14 15.13 4.68
C LEU A 101 -7.36 14.68 3.86
N ASP A 102 -7.89 15.57 3.01
CA ASP A 102 -9.02 15.26 2.15
C ASP A 102 -8.72 14.08 1.20
N GLY A 103 -9.51 13.01 1.32
CA GLY A 103 -9.35 11.80 0.52
C GLY A 103 -8.19 10.89 0.94
N GLU A 104 -7.55 11.17 2.09
CA GLU A 104 -6.54 10.28 2.68
C GLU A 104 -7.20 8.98 3.19
N GLN A 105 -6.66 7.85 2.76
CA GLN A 105 -7.05 6.56 3.32
C GLN A 105 -6.37 6.35 4.67
N HIS A 106 -7.11 5.83 5.63
CA HIS A 106 -6.61 5.59 6.98
C HIS A 106 -6.16 4.15 7.16
N PHE A 107 -4.90 3.94 7.54
CA PHE A 107 -4.34 2.64 7.87
C PHE A 107 -3.83 2.62 9.30
N PRO A 108 -4.54 2.02 10.27
CA PRO A 108 -4.17 2.10 11.69
C PRO A 108 -2.69 1.74 11.91
N PRO A 109 -1.91 2.58 12.64
CA PRO A 109 -0.48 2.38 12.90
C PRO A 109 -0.26 1.29 13.97
N TYR A 110 -0.65 0.08 13.62
CA TYR A 110 -0.69 -1.13 14.44
C TYR A 110 0.54 -2.00 14.18
N VAL A 111 1.11 -2.58 15.24
CA VAL A 111 2.20 -3.56 15.15
C VAL A 111 1.85 -4.78 16.01
N GLY A 112 2.19 -5.97 15.50
CA GLY A 112 2.01 -7.23 16.21
C GLY A 112 2.99 -8.31 15.75
N ASN A 113 3.11 -9.37 16.55
CA ASN A 113 3.96 -10.54 16.26
C ASN A 113 3.25 -11.89 16.49
N GLY A 114 1.91 -11.87 16.57
CA GLY A 114 1.07 -13.03 16.87
C GLY A 114 0.93 -13.43 18.34
N LYS A 115 1.74 -12.87 19.24
CA LYS A 115 1.60 -13.02 20.71
C LYS A 115 1.09 -11.73 21.37
N VAL A 116 1.61 -10.58 20.94
CA VAL A 116 1.25 -9.26 21.48
C VAL A 116 1.12 -8.24 20.35
N ALA A 117 0.22 -7.27 20.53
CA ALA A 117 0.08 -6.11 19.66
C ALA A 117 -0.17 -4.81 20.41
N VAL A 118 0.21 -3.72 19.74
CA VAL A 118 0.00 -2.33 20.18
C VAL A 118 -0.17 -1.43 18.95
N ALA A 119 -0.88 -0.32 19.09
CA ALA A 119 -0.98 0.70 18.07
C ALA A 119 -0.86 2.11 18.66
N PHE A 120 -0.39 3.07 17.86
CA PHE A 120 -0.45 4.47 18.28
C PHE A 120 -1.90 4.95 18.30
N GLY A 121 -2.28 5.61 19.39
CA GLY A 121 -3.65 6.12 19.57
C GLY A 121 -4.63 5.10 20.16
N SER A 122 -4.18 3.88 20.49
CA SER A 122 -5.01 2.86 21.14
C SER A 122 -5.60 3.37 22.46
N HIS A 123 -6.92 3.21 22.61
CA HIS A 123 -7.64 3.46 23.86
C HIS A 123 -7.73 2.22 24.76
N ASN A 124 -7.29 1.05 24.28
CA ASN A 124 -7.43 -0.24 24.96
C ASN A 124 -6.07 -0.80 25.45
N GLY A 125 -5.00 -0.03 25.29
CA GLY A 125 -3.65 -0.44 25.64
C GLY A 125 -3.10 -1.50 24.67
N LEU A 126 -2.42 -2.51 25.22
CA LEU A 126 -1.92 -3.66 24.47
C LEU A 126 -2.93 -4.80 24.40
N PHE A 127 -2.81 -5.59 23.33
CA PHE A 127 -3.64 -6.75 23.05
C PHE A 127 -2.82 -8.03 23.12
N ILE A 128 -3.41 -9.08 23.68
CA ILE A 128 -2.86 -10.44 23.70
C ILE A 128 -3.72 -11.39 22.86
N ARG A 129 -3.13 -12.53 22.50
CA ARG A 129 -3.82 -13.51 21.66
C ARG A 129 -4.96 -14.18 22.42
N LEU A 130 -6.14 -14.13 21.82
CA LEU A 130 -7.28 -14.96 22.19
C LEU A 130 -7.87 -15.57 20.92
N ASN A 131 -8.00 -16.90 20.91
CA ASN A 131 -8.44 -17.65 19.74
C ASN A 131 -7.54 -17.43 18.50
N ARG A 132 -8.09 -16.80 17.45
CA ARG A 132 -7.47 -16.66 16.12
C ARG A 132 -6.74 -15.33 15.90
N ALA A 133 -6.93 -14.34 16.77
CA ALA A 133 -6.40 -12.99 16.60
C ALA A 133 -5.92 -12.38 17.94
N LEU A 134 -5.15 -11.30 17.85
CA LEU A 134 -4.79 -10.45 18.99
C LEU A 134 -6.00 -9.55 19.30
N SER A 135 -6.87 -10.04 20.17
CA SER A 135 -8.23 -9.50 20.36
C SER A 135 -8.60 -9.24 21.82
N LEU A 136 -7.79 -9.71 22.77
CA LEU A 136 -8.06 -9.51 24.19
C LEU A 136 -7.26 -8.31 24.71
N PRO A 137 -7.91 -7.18 25.04
CA PRO A 137 -7.23 -6.02 25.61
C PRO A 137 -6.83 -6.28 27.07
N VAL A 138 -5.62 -5.87 27.45
CA VAL A 138 -5.12 -5.99 28.83
C VAL A 138 -5.28 -4.68 29.62
N ASN A 139 -5.59 -3.57 28.95
CA ASN A 139 -5.63 -2.22 29.54
C ASN A 139 -4.30 -1.79 30.20
N PHE A 140 -3.18 -2.33 29.70
CA PHE A 140 -1.83 -1.85 29.99
C PHE A 140 -1.33 -1.02 28.81
N TYR A 141 -0.83 0.19 29.08
CA TYR A 141 -0.41 1.17 28.06
C TYR A 141 1.13 1.29 28.03
N PRO A 142 1.83 0.56 27.13
CA PRO A 142 3.29 0.55 27.10
C PRO A 142 3.90 1.74 26.33
N ILE A 143 3.11 2.43 25.51
CA ILE A 143 3.59 3.54 24.68
C ILE A 143 3.72 4.79 25.56
N ILE A 144 4.90 5.40 25.53
CA ILE A 144 5.18 6.65 26.25
C ILE A 144 4.74 7.82 25.38
N GLY A 145 3.85 8.65 25.91
CA GLY A 145 3.44 9.91 25.30
C GLY A 145 4.58 10.92 25.31
N THR A 146 4.69 11.72 24.25
CA THR A 146 5.65 12.83 24.20
C THR A 146 4.97 14.13 23.80
N ALA A 147 5.30 15.20 24.50
CA ALA A 147 4.81 16.55 24.23
C ALA A 147 5.89 17.59 24.52
N LEU A 148 5.84 18.73 23.84
CA LEU A 148 6.58 19.93 24.25
C LEU A 148 5.60 20.90 24.90
N SER A 149 5.78 21.16 26.19
CA SER A 149 5.03 22.18 26.92
C SER A 149 5.01 23.53 26.19
N GLY A 150 3.81 24.05 25.94
CA GLY A 150 3.60 25.37 25.34
C GLY A 150 3.66 25.43 23.81
N TYR A 151 3.87 24.31 23.10
CA TYR A 151 3.92 24.27 21.63
C TYR A 151 2.92 23.28 21.04
N LYS A 152 2.31 23.66 19.91
CA LYS A 152 1.46 22.77 19.13
C LYS A 152 2.33 21.96 18.16
N ALA A 153 2.10 20.64 18.10
CA ALA A 153 2.76 19.74 17.19
C ALA A 153 1.94 19.53 15.91
N ASP A 154 2.61 19.49 14.76
CA ASP A 154 2.11 18.82 13.56
C ASP A 154 2.45 17.33 13.68
N VAL A 155 1.45 16.46 13.50
CA VAL A 155 1.59 15.02 13.77
C VAL A 155 1.19 14.20 12.56
N ALA A 156 1.99 13.18 12.26
CA ALA A 156 1.63 12.11 11.34
C ALA A 156 2.08 10.76 11.88
N HIS A 157 1.33 9.72 11.54
CA HIS A 157 1.71 8.34 11.77
C HIS A 157 2.20 7.71 10.47
N VAL A 158 3.19 6.83 10.56
CA VAL A 158 3.67 6.06 9.40
C VAL A 158 3.72 4.58 9.75
N LEU A 159 3.06 3.75 8.96
CA LEU A 159 3.13 2.30 9.05
C LEU A 159 4.06 1.76 7.96
N GLN A 160 5.25 1.29 8.31
CA GLN A 160 6.18 0.62 7.40
C GLN A 160 5.97 -0.90 7.44
N ILE A 161 5.13 -1.40 6.55
CA ILE A 161 4.71 -2.81 6.56
C ILE A 161 5.85 -3.78 6.21
N ARG A 162 6.76 -3.37 5.32
CA ARG A 162 7.89 -4.22 4.88
C ARG A 162 8.91 -4.48 5.98
N LYS A 163 8.98 -3.57 6.97
CA LYS A 163 9.90 -3.62 8.11
C LYS A 163 9.19 -4.00 9.42
N GLY A 164 7.85 -3.93 9.47
CA GLY A 164 7.06 -4.19 10.66
C GLY A 164 7.11 -3.09 11.71
N LEU A 165 7.32 -1.84 11.29
CA LEU A 165 7.52 -0.70 12.18
C LEU A 165 6.37 0.29 12.06
N ALA A 166 5.90 0.82 13.18
CA ALA A 166 5.03 1.99 13.18
C ALA A 166 5.75 3.19 13.78
N TYR A 167 5.46 4.38 13.25
CA TYR A 167 6.04 5.65 13.66
C TYR A 167 4.95 6.64 14.03
N ARG A 168 5.25 7.47 15.03
CA ARG A 168 4.55 8.72 15.32
C ARG A 168 5.57 9.85 15.20
N LEU A 169 5.39 10.70 14.21
CA LEU A 169 6.28 11.81 13.90
C LEU A 169 5.61 13.10 14.37
N GLN A 170 6.29 13.82 15.25
CA GLN A 170 5.85 15.11 15.77
C GLN A 170 6.88 16.16 15.34
N SER A 171 6.38 17.23 14.74
CA SER A 171 7.20 18.38 14.39
C SER A 171 6.66 19.64 15.03
N TYR A 172 7.57 20.45 15.54
CA TYR A 172 7.26 21.70 16.23
C TYR A 172 7.93 22.83 15.45
N ASN A 173 7.10 23.66 14.83
CA ASN A 173 7.55 24.82 14.09
C ASN A 173 7.95 25.94 15.06
N MET A 174 9.24 26.27 15.11
CA MET A 174 9.79 27.34 15.93
C MET A 174 10.18 28.54 15.07
N LYS A 175 10.25 29.74 15.67
CA LYS A 175 10.65 30.98 14.97
C LYS A 175 12.00 30.88 14.24
N LYS A 176 12.88 29.95 14.63
CA LYS A 176 14.22 29.72 14.06
C LYS A 176 14.51 28.22 13.80
N GLY A 177 13.58 27.52 13.18
CA GLY A 177 13.78 26.13 12.72
C GLY A 177 12.76 25.14 13.26
N CYS A 178 12.99 23.86 13.01
CA CYS A 178 12.04 22.80 13.30
C CYS A 178 12.60 21.84 14.34
N VAL A 179 11.89 21.63 15.45
CA VAL A 179 12.23 20.58 16.42
C VAL A 179 11.43 19.33 16.08
N TYR A 180 12.06 18.16 16.22
CA TYR A 180 11.46 16.88 15.85
C TYR A 180 11.48 15.92 17.02
N VAL A 181 10.33 15.31 17.30
CA VAL A 181 10.22 14.19 18.24
C VAL A 181 9.54 13.05 17.50
N GLY A 182 10.25 11.94 17.35
CA GLY A 182 9.75 10.75 16.67
C GLY A 182 9.71 9.57 17.62
N SER A 183 8.53 8.96 17.75
CA SER A 183 8.36 7.67 18.41
C SER A 183 8.28 6.57 17.36
N ARG A 184 8.90 5.43 17.65
CA ARG A 184 8.83 4.22 16.83
C ARG A 184 8.48 3.03 17.72
N ILE A 185 7.55 2.20 17.28
CA ILE A 185 7.18 0.97 17.97
C ILE A 185 7.29 -0.24 17.04
N TYR A 186 7.59 -1.40 17.63
CA TYR A 186 7.46 -2.70 16.98
C TYR A 186 7.31 -3.84 18.00
N ALA A 187 6.56 -4.86 17.63
CA ALA A 187 6.51 -6.13 18.33
C ALA A 187 7.58 -7.06 17.75
N HIS A 188 8.55 -7.49 18.57
CA HIS A 188 9.71 -8.22 18.08
C HIS A 188 9.29 -9.57 17.48
N ARG A 189 9.77 -9.90 16.28
CA ARG A 189 9.21 -11.00 15.50
C ARG A 189 9.76 -12.37 15.91
N SER A 190 11.07 -12.46 16.21
CA SER A 190 11.68 -13.66 16.79
C SER A 190 11.52 -13.77 18.30
N ARG A 191 11.22 -12.68 19.01
CA ARG A 191 11.11 -12.66 20.47
C ARG A 191 9.67 -12.31 20.81
N SER A 192 8.81 -13.31 20.76
CA SER A 192 7.36 -13.11 20.74
C SER A 192 6.83 -12.31 21.95
N SER A 193 7.51 -12.35 23.10
CA SER A 193 7.13 -11.60 24.30
C SER A 193 7.53 -10.12 24.26
N VAL A 194 8.41 -9.69 23.37
CA VAL A 194 9.10 -8.39 23.46
C VAL A 194 8.42 -7.33 22.58
N LEU A 195 8.06 -6.21 23.21
CA LEU A 195 7.69 -4.95 22.57
C LEU A 195 8.81 -3.92 22.77
N VAL A 196 9.09 -3.16 21.71
CA VAL A 196 10.11 -2.11 21.74
C VAL A 196 9.48 -0.78 21.37
N HIS A 197 9.72 0.24 22.19
CA HIS A 197 9.38 1.62 21.92
C HIS A 197 10.65 2.48 21.96
N GLU A 198 10.93 3.21 20.89
CA GLU A 198 12.08 4.10 20.77
C GLU A 198 11.62 5.53 20.55
N ILE A 199 12.13 6.44 21.37
CA ILE A 199 11.91 7.88 21.24
C ILE A 199 13.21 8.52 20.74
N LYS A 200 13.12 9.29 19.67
CA LYS A 200 14.21 10.09 19.11
C LYS A 200 13.80 11.55 19.08
N ALA A 201 14.52 12.40 19.80
CA ALA A 201 14.33 13.84 19.77
C ALA A 201 15.53 14.51 19.07
N GLN A 202 15.27 15.39 18.10
CA GLN A 202 16.29 16.13 17.36
C GLN A 202 16.01 17.62 17.50
N ASN A 203 17.00 18.35 18.02
CA ASN A 203 16.96 19.80 18.18
C ASN A 203 18.03 20.46 17.29
N PRO A 204 17.69 20.86 16.06
CA PRO A 204 18.62 21.57 15.18
C PRO A 204 18.75 23.06 15.51
N THR A 205 18.06 23.55 16.54
CA THR A 205 18.07 24.97 16.90
C THR A 205 19.21 25.30 17.88
N ASN A 206 19.35 26.58 18.19
CA ASN A 206 20.36 27.11 19.11
C ASN A 206 19.87 27.23 20.57
N VAL A 207 18.69 26.68 20.90
CA VAL A 207 18.09 26.78 22.24
C VAL A 207 17.76 25.38 22.75
N ASP A 208 18.00 25.13 24.04
CA ASP A 208 17.64 23.87 24.70
C ASP A 208 16.11 23.72 24.80
N PHE A 209 15.61 22.50 24.66
CA PHE A 209 14.18 22.19 24.84
C PHE A 209 13.94 21.08 25.83
N HIS A 210 12.72 21.03 26.34
CA HIS A 210 12.25 20.04 27.29
C HIS A 210 11.11 19.25 26.66
N VAL A 211 11.25 17.93 26.63
CA VAL A 211 10.22 17.00 26.15
C VAL A 211 9.60 16.33 27.36
N ASP A 212 8.30 16.50 27.54
CA ASP A 212 7.53 15.85 28.57
C ASP A 212 7.26 14.40 28.14
N LEU A 213 7.57 13.46 29.03
CA LEU A 213 7.38 12.02 28.86
C LEU A 213 6.26 11.56 29.79
N ASP A 214 5.19 11.04 29.20
CA ASP A 214 4.02 10.55 29.94
C ASP A 214 3.91 9.02 29.80
N GLN A 215 3.90 8.31 30.93
CA GLN A 215 3.85 6.85 30.95
C GLN A 215 2.70 6.34 31.83
N ILE A 216 1.61 5.94 31.18
CA ILE A 216 0.34 5.52 31.81
C ILE A 216 0.43 4.13 32.45
N ARG A 217 1.03 3.13 31.78
CA ARG A 217 1.17 1.73 32.25
C ARG A 217 -0.15 1.07 32.64
N ALA A 218 -0.31 0.65 33.90
CA ALA A 218 -1.38 -0.21 34.39
C ALA A 218 -2.58 0.57 34.95
N SER A 219 -2.67 1.88 34.74
CA SER A 219 -3.73 2.70 35.35
C SER A 219 -5.16 2.27 34.95
N GLY A 220 -5.31 1.61 33.80
CA GLY A 220 -6.57 1.03 33.35
C GLY A 220 -6.82 -0.43 33.78
N TRP A 221 -5.90 -1.03 34.54
CA TRP A 221 -5.95 -2.43 34.96
C TRP A 221 -6.21 -2.54 36.47
N THR A 222 -7.49 -2.57 36.84
CA THR A 222 -8.01 -2.36 38.20
C THR A 222 -7.54 -3.36 39.25
N ASP A 223 -7.23 -4.61 38.86
CA ASP A 223 -6.82 -5.69 39.78
C ASP A 223 -5.36 -6.12 39.59
N SER A 224 -4.51 -5.18 39.15
CA SER A 224 -3.10 -5.46 38.89
C SER A 224 -2.19 -5.21 40.08
N THR A 225 -1.22 -6.09 40.28
CA THR A 225 -0.14 -5.94 41.27
C THR A 225 1.11 -5.42 40.58
N VAL A 226 1.73 -4.38 41.13
CA VAL A 226 2.94 -3.76 40.57
C VAL A 226 4.09 -3.88 41.54
N THR A 227 5.22 -4.42 41.07
CA THR A 227 6.49 -4.46 41.81
C THR A 227 7.58 -3.75 41.02
N THR A 228 8.49 -3.04 41.70
CA THR A 228 9.58 -2.29 41.05
C THR A 228 10.91 -2.98 41.29
N HIS A 229 11.75 -3.01 40.25
CA HIS A 229 13.04 -3.67 40.24
C HIS A 229 14.07 -2.82 39.46
N SER A 230 15.33 -3.22 39.49
CA SER A 230 16.40 -2.60 38.72
C SER A 230 17.37 -3.65 38.16
N ALA A 231 17.81 -3.46 36.93
CA ALA A 231 18.81 -4.31 36.30
C ALA A 231 19.75 -3.47 35.43
N LYS A 232 20.91 -4.04 35.09
CA LYS A 232 21.86 -3.40 34.19
C LYS A 232 21.45 -3.59 32.73
N ASN A 233 21.57 -2.53 31.94
CA ASN A 233 21.43 -2.59 30.49
C ASN A 233 22.75 -2.99 29.79
N PHE A 234 22.73 -3.05 28.46
CA PHE A 234 23.90 -3.30 27.61
C PHE A 234 25.09 -2.33 27.87
N GLN A 235 24.82 -1.12 28.34
CA GLN A 235 25.84 -0.11 28.68
C GLN A 235 26.31 -0.19 30.14
N GLU A 236 25.92 -1.25 30.87
CA GLU A 236 26.20 -1.44 32.31
C GLU A 236 25.55 -0.37 33.21
N GLU A 237 24.59 0.38 32.70
CA GLU A 237 23.83 1.38 33.47
C GLU A 237 22.63 0.73 34.17
N ASN A 238 22.34 1.17 35.39
CA ASN A 238 21.17 0.71 36.13
C ASN A 238 19.88 1.30 35.54
N VAL A 239 19.01 0.43 35.05
CA VAL A 239 17.68 0.76 34.53
C VAL A 239 16.63 0.23 35.49
N SER A 240 15.71 1.10 35.90
CA SER A 240 14.55 0.73 36.69
C SER A 240 13.44 0.19 35.79
N TYR A 241 12.72 -0.80 36.27
CA TYR A 241 11.59 -1.38 35.56
C TYR A 241 10.53 -1.84 36.56
N SER A 242 9.31 -2.03 36.07
CA SER A 242 8.19 -2.51 36.86
C SER A 242 7.66 -3.82 36.30
N VAL A 243 7.25 -4.73 37.17
CA VAL A 243 6.53 -5.96 36.82
C VAL A 243 5.10 -5.81 37.31
N THR A 244 4.17 -5.75 36.36
CA THR A 244 2.72 -5.66 36.58
C THR A 244 2.09 -7.01 36.26
N SER A 245 1.32 -7.58 37.16
CA SER A 245 0.63 -8.85 36.95
C SER A 245 -0.83 -8.79 37.37
N GLY A 246 -1.67 -9.62 36.77
CA GLY A 246 -3.09 -9.66 37.12
C GLY A 246 -3.89 -10.59 36.21
N LEU A 247 -5.19 -10.64 36.46
CA LEU A 247 -6.14 -11.39 35.64
C LEU A 247 -6.77 -10.47 34.59
N VAL A 248 -7.02 -11.03 33.41
CA VAL A 248 -7.72 -10.40 32.29
C VAL A 248 -8.96 -11.23 31.98
N SER A 249 -10.14 -10.64 32.14
CA SER A 249 -11.42 -11.29 31.87
C SER A 249 -11.64 -11.46 30.37
N THR A 250 -12.10 -12.64 29.94
CA THR A 250 -12.54 -12.84 28.56
C THR A 250 -14.01 -12.40 28.37
N SER A 251 -14.55 -12.54 27.16
CA SER A 251 -15.98 -12.35 26.92
C SER A 251 -16.85 -13.31 27.75
N ASP A 252 -16.31 -14.47 28.09
CA ASP A 252 -16.89 -15.38 29.08
C ASP A 252 -16.32 -15.03 30.46
N GLN A 253 -17.19 -14.52 31.35
CA GLN A 253 -16.82 -14.08 32.69
C GLN A 253 -16.36 -15.21 33.61
N SER A 254 -16.51 -16.47 33.20
CA SER A 254 -15.96 -17.63 33.92
C SER A 254 -14.51 -17.96 33.56
N ILE A 255 -14.00 -17.40 32.46
CA ILE A 255 -12.67 -17.69 31.91
C ILE A 255 -11.78 -16.45 31.99
N PHE A 256 -10.58 -16.66 32.55
CA PHE A 256 -9.58 -15.63 32.78
C PHE A 256 -8.26 -16.00 32.11
N VAL A 257 -7.51 -14.96 31.71
CA VAL A 257 -6.13 -15.08 31.28
C VAL A 257 -5.26 -14.39 32.32
N ALA A 258 -4.31 -15.12 32.91
CA ALA A 258 -3.30 -14.53 33.78
C ALA A 258 -2.23 -13.88 32.92
N ALA A 259 -1.86 -12.63 33.21
CA ALA A 259 -0.83 -11.90 32.47
C ALA A 259 0.19 -11.28 33.43
N ALA A 260 1.45 -11.25 33.00
CA ALA A 260 2.55 -10.56 33.65
C ALA A 260 3.34 -9.76 32.63
N ILE A 261 3.54 -8.48 32.92
CA ILE A 261 4.14 -7.48 32.05
C ILE A 261 5.32 -6.84 32.77
N ALA A 262 6.53 -7.03 32.26
CA ALA A 262 7.72 -6.34 32.74
C ALA A 262 8.04 -5.16 31.81
N SER A 263 8.06 -3.93 32.29
CA SER A 263 8.22 -2.72 31.46
C SER A 263 9.20 -1.72 32.07
N VAL A 264 10.11 -1.19 31.24
CA VAL A 264 11.10 -0.18 31.63
C VAL A 264 10.40 1.11 32.07
N SER A 265 10.85 1.65 33.20
CA SER A 265 10.27 2.84 33.81
C SER A 265 10.94 4.13 33.31
N VAL A 266 10.14 5.15 33.02
CA VAL A 266 10.63 6.52 32.82
C VAL A 266 11.08 7.08 34.17
N ASN A 267 12.39 7.28 34.34
CA ASN A 267 12.98 7.85 35.56
C ASN A 267 12.94 9.38 35.58
N ILE A 268 13.01 10.01 34.41
CA ILE A 268 13.06 11.46 34.27
C ILE A 268 11.85 11.85 33.40
N PRO A 269 10.79 12.44 33.98
CA PRO A 269 9.58 12.78 33.25
C PRO A 269 9.77 13.93 32.25
N VAL A 270 10.85 14.71 32.40
CA VAL A 270 11.17 15.83 31.51
C VAL A 270 12.57 15.64 30.94
N LEU A 271 12.64 15.30 29.66
CA LEU A 271 13.90 15.08 28.95
C LEU A 271 14.44 16.40 28.39
N LYS A 272 15.63 16.82 28.84
CA LYS A 272 16.32 17.98 28.31
C LYS A 272 17.08 17.61 27.02
N ILE A 273 16.78 18.32 25.92
CA ILE A 273 17.43 18.16 24.62
C ILE A 273 18.28 19.40 24.30
N PRO A 274 19.61 19.32 24.42
CA PRO A 274 20.48 20.45 24.16
C PRO A 274 20.41 20.94 22.71
N ALA A 275 20.75 22.22 22.51
CA ALA A 275 20.91 22.81 21.19
C ALA A 275 21.85 21.99 20.28
N GLY A 276 21.46 21.80 19.02
CA GLY A 276 22.22 21.03 18.01
C GLY A 276 22.32 19.51 18.26
N ARG A 277 21.69 18.96 19.31
CA ARG A 277 21.81 17.54 19.68
C ARG A 277 20.63 16.68 19.21
N THR A 278 20.90 15.39 19.16
CA THR A 278 19.91 14.34 18.95
C THR A 278 20.03 13.32 20.08
N GLU A 279 18.96 13.11 20.82
CA GLU A 279 18.89 12.12 21.90
C GLU A 279 18.02 10.93 21.47
N ARG A 280 18.34 9.75 22.00
CA ARG A 280 17.61 8.50 21.71
C ARG A 280 17.43 7.69 22.99
N HIS A 281 16.20 7.28 23.25
CA HIS A 281 15.86 6.44 24.39
C HIS A 281 15.05 5.23 23.91
N GLN A 282 15.36 4.07 24.47
CA GLN A 282 14.64 2.82 24.21
C GLN A 282 13.95 2.35 25.49
N TYR A 283 12.70 1.94 25.34
CA TYR A 283 11.86 1.40 26.40
C TYR A 283 11.37 0.02 25.96
N LEU A 284 11.67 -0.98 26.78
CA LEU A 284 11.33 -2.37 26.51
C LEU A 284 10.13 -2.77 27.37
N THR A 285 9.25 -3.59 26.79
CA THR A 285 8.16 -4.23 27.52
C THR A 285 8.13 -5.71 27.15
N VAL A 286 8.06 -6.59 28.14
CA VAL A 286 7.97 -8.04 27.99
C VAL A 286 6.63 -8.51 28.51
N VAL A 287 5.91 -9.31 27.72
CA VAL A 287 4.56 -9.79 28.03
C VAL A 287 4.53 -11.32 28.02
N HIS A 288 4.14 -11.90 29.15
CA HIS A 288 3.80 -13.32 29.28
C HIS A 288 2.37 -13.47 29.79
N TYR A 289 1.68 -14.48 29.27
CA TYR A 289 0.32 -14.77 29.68
C TYR A 289 0.01 -16.26 29.55
N SER A 290 -0.98 -16.73 30.31
CA SER A 290 -1.43 -18.12 30.31
C SER A 290 -2.40 -18.40 29.16
N SER A 291 -2.68 -19.69 28.93
CA SER A 291 -3.91 -20.07 28.22
C SER A 291 -5.15 -19.62 29.02
N PRO A 292 -6.33 -19.54 28.38
CA PRO A 292 -7.57 -19.25 29.09
C PRO A 292 -7.88 -20.36 30.12
N PHE A 293 -8.08 -19.97 31.38
CA PHE A 293 -8.27 -20.87 32.52
C PHE A 293 -9.41 -20.43 33.43
N THR A 294 -9.77 -21.28 34.38
CA THR A 294 -10.59 -20.85 35.53
C THR A 294 -9.83 -19.83 36.38
N LYS A 295 -10.54 -19.10 37.23
CA LYS A 295 -9.94 -18.04 38.07
C LYS A 295 -8.85 -18.61 38.99
N GLU A 296 -9.06 -19.79 39.56
CA GLU A 296 -8.15 -20.43 40.51
C GLU A 296 -6.84 -20.85 39.83
N GLU A 297 -6.94 -21.51 38.68
CA GLU A 297 -5.79 -21.93 37.86
C GLU A 297 -4.99 -20.72 37.34
N ALA A 298 -5.69 -19.68 36.88
CA ALA A 298 -5.07 -18.44 36.42
C ALA A 298 -4.25 -17.78 37.54
N ASN A 299 -4.78 -17.73 38.77
CA ASN A 299 -4.06 -17.20 39.92
C ASN A 299 -2.78 -17.98 40.24
N GLN A 300 -2.80 -19.31 40.11
CA GLN A 300 -1.61 -20.15 40.33
C GLN A 300 -0.51 -19.88 39.30
N ALA A 301 -0.88 -19.54 38.06
CA ALA A 301 0.07 -19.25 36.98
C ALA A 301 0.82 -17.92 37.17
N LEU A 302 0.23 -16.92 37.86
CA LEU A 302 0.80 -15.56 37.97
C LEU A 302 2.24 -15.53 38.47
N SER A 303 2.54 -16.28 39.54
CA SER A 303 3.88 -16.29 40.14
C SER A 303 4.97 -16.82 39.21
N VAL A 304 4.61 -17.73 38.29
CA VAL A 304 5.52 -18.28 37.28
C VAL A 304 5.70 -17.26 36.15
N LEU A 305 4.60 -16.66 35.69
CA LEU A 305 4.60 -15.66 34.63
C LEU A 305 5.40 -14.41 35.02
N GLU A 306 5.29 -13.94 36.27
CA GLU A 306 6.09 -12.82 36.80
C GLU A 306 7.59 -13.11 36.73
N LYS A 307 8.00 -14.30 37.16
CA LYS A 307 9.41 -14.72 37.11
C LYS A 307 9.91 -14.80 35.67
N GLN A 308 9.10 -15.30 34.75
CA GLN A 308 9.42 -15.37 33.32
C GLN A 308 9.56 -13.98 32.70
N ALA A 309 8.58 -13.09 32.91
CA ALA A 309 8.60 -11.73 32.38
C ALA A 309 9.79 -10.93 32.90
N ARG A 310 10.09 -11.05 34.20
CA ARG A 310 11.27 -10.43 34.81
C ARG A 310 12.56 -10.95 34.17
N LYS A 311 12.75 -12.26 34.15
CA LYS A 311 13.97 -12.89 33.64
C LYS A 311 14.21 -12.52 32.17
N GLU A 312 13.19 -12.62 31.32
CA GLU A 312 13.33 -12.29 29.90
C GLU A 312 13.61 -10.79 29.68
N LEU A 313 13.01 -9.88 30.46
CA LEU A 313 13.33 -8.45 30.37
C LEU A 313 14.81 -8.18 30.71
N GLU A 314 15.32 -8.78 31.79
CA GLU A 314 16.72 -8.64 32.21
C GLU A 314 17.71 -9.21 31.19
N GLU A 315 17.33 -10.26 30.46
CA GLU A 315 18.11 -10.81 29.36
C GLU A 315 18.09 -9.89 28.13
N VAL A 316 16.92 -9.35 27.76
CA VAL A 316 16.76 -8.48 26.59
C VAL A 316 17.41 -7.11 26.81
N LEU A 317 17.42 -6.60 28.04
CA LEU A 317 18.13 -5.35 28.41
C LEU A 317 19.63 -5.38 28.10
N LYS A 318 20.23 -6.57 28.03
CA LYS A 318 21.65 -6.78 27.70
C LYS A 318 21.92 -6.84 26.19
N ILE A 319 20.90 -6.77 25.35
CA ILE A 319 21.04 -6.80 23.89
C ILE A 319 21.19 -5.37 23.36
N GLU A 320 22.08 -5.16 22.40
CA GLU A 320 22.25 -3.87 21.74
C GLU A 320 20.92 -3.44 21.06
N PRO A 321 20.41 -2.20 21.29
CA PRO A 321 19.21 -1.68 20.63
C PRO A 321 19.22 -1.82 19.09
N GLY A 322 20.39 -1.58 18.49
CA GLY A 322 20.59 -1.74 17.04
C GLY A 322 20.40 -3.18 16.56
N GLN A 323 20.83 -4.16 17.37
CA GLN A 323 20.71 -5.58 17.06
C GLN A 323 19.25 -6.03 17.08
N LEU A 324 18.48 -5.71 18.13
CA LEU A 324 17.05 -6.06 18.22
C LEU A 324 16.28 -5.57 16.98
N ARG A 325 16.51 -4.33 16.56
CA ARG A 325 15.85 -3.80 15.37
C ARG A 325 16.28 -4.52 14.09
N ARG A 326 17.58 -4.83 13.92
CA ARG A 326 18.07 -5.57 12.74
C ARG A 326 17.49 -6.98 12.67
N GLU A 327 17.41 -7.69 13.80
CA GLU A 327 16.79 -9.01 13.89
C GLU A 327 15.31 -8.97 13.50
N HIS A 328 14.54 -8.03 14.04
CA HIS A 328 13.12 -7.89 13.71
C HIS A 328 12.89 -7.54 12.22
N THR A 329 13.59 -6.52 11.71
CA THR A 329 13.38 -6.01 10.34
C THR A 329 13.86 -6.97 9.26
N SER A 330 14.89 -7.78 9.53
CA SER A 330 15.38 -8.78 8.57
C SER A 330 14.38 -9.91 8.37
N ILE A 331 13.68 -10.35 9.43
CA ILE A 331 12.65 -11.38 9.35
C ILE A 331 11.45 -10.87 8.53
N TRP A 332 10.99 -9.64 8.78
CA TRP A 332 9.93 -9.03 7.97
C TRP A 332 10.35 -8.88 6.52
N SER A 333 11.56 -8.40 6.25
CA SER A 333 12.06 -8.23 4.88
C SER A 333 12.12 -9.56 4.13
N LYS A 334 12.54 -10.64 4.80
CA LYS A 334 12.59 -11.99 4.25
C LYS A 334 11.18 -12.54 3.97
N LEU A 335 10.22 -12.28 4.86
CA LEU A 335 8.84 -12.72 4.69
C LEU A 335 8.22 -12.10 3.42
N TRP A 336 8.48 -10.82 3.16
CA TRP A 336 7.99 -10.09 1.98
C TRP A 336 8.75 -10.42 0.68
N GLU A 337 9.71 -11.35 0.68
CA GLU A 337 10.28 -11.88 -0.56
C GLU A 337 9.25 -12.69 -1.37
N SER A 338 8.29 -13.30 -0.67
CA SER A 338 7.11 -13.92 -1.28
C SER A 338 5.93 -12.95 -1.22
N GLY A 339 5.13 -12.88 -2.28
CA GLY A 339 4.06 -11.89 -2.35
C GLY A 339 3.20 -11.96 -3.60
N PHE A 340 2.14 -11.15 -3.61
CA PHE A 340 1.22 -10.97 -4.71
C PHE A 340 1.20 -9.49 -5.10
N SER A 341 1.22 -9.21 -6.40
CA SER A 341 1.06 -7.87 -6.95
C SER A 341 0.00 -7.87 -8.03
N ILE A 342 -0.77 -6.78 -8.07
CA ILE A 342 -1.85 -6.58 -9.03
C ILE A 342 -1.69 -5.20 -9.66
N SER A 343 -1.88 -5.10 -10.98
CA SER A 343 -1.90 -3.81 -11.68
C SER A 343 -2.95 -2.88 -11.09
N SER A 344 -2.62 -1.59 -10.89
CA SER A 344 -3.54 -0.62 -10.28
C SER A 344 -4.78 -0.41 -11.15
N SER A 345 -5.94 -0.42 -10.49
CA SER A 345 -7.25 -0.21 -11.09
C SER A 345 -7.87 1.10 -10.61
N LYS A 346 -8.41 1.88 -11.55
CA LYS A 346 -9.19 3.09 -11.30
C LYS A 346 -10.70 2.84 -11.24
N ALA A 347 -11.13 1.61 -11.47
CA ALA A 347 -12.54 1.23 -11.35
C ALA A 347 -13.02 1.42 -9.90
N VAL A 348 -14.25 1.91 -9.74
CA VAL A 348 -14.86 2.17 -8.42
C VAL A 348 -14.98 0.86 -7.65
N GLY A 349 -14.52 0.86 -6.39
CA GLY A 349 -14.57 -0.32 -5.52
C GLY A 349 -13.56 -1.42 -5.86
N ALA A 350 -12.67 -1.21 -6.83
CA ALA A 350 -11.62 -2.17 -7.14
C ALA A 350 -10.56 -2.24 -6.04
N ILE A 351 -10.17 -3.46 -5.68
CA ILE A 351 -9.09 -3.71 -4.73
C ILE A 351 -7.74 -3.48 -5.42
N ASN A 352 -6.85 -2.76 -4.75
CA ASN A 352 -5.52 -2.37 -5.21
C ASN A 352 -4.44 -2.82 -4.22
N GLY A 353 -3.17 -2.62 -4.61
CA GLY A 353 -2.01 -3.08 -3.84
C GLY A 353 -1.93 -2.48 -2.43
N ASP A 354 -2.40 -1.25 -2.22
CA ASP A 354 -2.48 -0.57 -0.92
C ASP A 354 -3.29 -1.39 0.08
N LYS A 355 -4.49 -1.82 -0.35
CA LYS A 355 -5.41 -2.60 0.46
C LYS A 355 -4.96 -4.04 0.66
N ILE A 356 -4.39 -4.65 -0.38
CA ILE A 356 -3.85 -6.01 -0.31
C ILE A 356 -2.68 -6.07 0.67
N ASN A 357 -1.70 -5.18 0.50
CA ASN A 357 -0.47 -5.18 1.29
C ASN A 357 -0.75 -4.88 2.77
N SER A 358 -1.61 -3.90 3.07
CA SER A 358 -2.02 -3.57 4.44
C SER A 358 -2.80 -4.71 5.10
N THR A 359 -3.76 -5.31 4.39
CA THR A 359 -4.53 -6.45 4.92
C THR A 359 -3.62 -7.65 5.20
N MET A 360 -2.76 -8.01 4.26
CA MET A 360 -1.75 -9.07 4.46
C MET A 360 -0.86 -8.74 5.65
N TYR A 361 -0.36 -7.52 5.77
CA TYR A 361 0.44 -7.10 6.91
C TYR A 361 -0.29 -7.30 8.25
N TYR A 362 -1.57 -6.91 8.35
CA TYR A 362 -2.36 -7.08 9.57
C TYR A 362 -2.57 -8.56 9.93
N VAL A 363 -2.87 -9.40 8.94
CA VAL A 363 -2.96 -10.87 9.13
C VAL A 363 -1.63 -11.43 9.64
N LEU A 364 -0.51 -11.11 8.98
CA LEU A 364 0.82 -11.62 9.32
C LEU A 364 1.37 -11.06 10.65
N SER A 365 0.88 -9.89 11.09
CA SER A 365 1.19 -9.31 12.41
C SER A 365 0.41 -10.01 13.55
N ASN A 366 -0.64 -10.74 13.22
CA ASN A 366 -1.45 -11.50 14.19
C ASN A 366 -1.08 -12.99 14.24
N VAL A 367 -0.04 -13.43 13.52
CA VAL A 367 0.38 -14.83 13.44
C VAL A 367 1.81 -14.97 13.99
N PRO A 368 2.09 -15.98 14.83
CA PRO A 368 3.43 -16.21 15.35
C PRO A 368 4.40 -16.68 14.25
N SER A 369 5.69 -16.50 14.49
CA SER A 369 6.76 -16.91 13.55
C SER A 369 7.69 -17.95 14.21
N PRO A 370 7.21 -19.20 14.38
CA PRO A 370 7.94 -20.25 15.11
C PRO A 370 9.28 -20.62 14.47
N LEU A 371 9.42 -20.50 13.14
CA LEU A 371 10.71 -20.76 12.48
C LEU A 371 11.83 -19.82 12.93
N ASN A 372 11.47 -18.59 13.29
CA ASN A 372 12.43 -17.54 13.66
C ASN A 372 12.52 -17.34 15.18
N ASP A 373 11.70 -18.02 15.97
CA ASP A 373 11.77 -17.96 17.44
C ASP A 373 12.98 -18.77 17.92
N PRO A 374 13.91 -18.20 18.71
CA PRO A 374 15.09 -18.92 19.19
C PRO A 374 14.74 -20.09 20.11
N LEU A 375 13.58 -20.06 20.77
CA LEU A 375 13.14 -21.08 21.73
C LEU A 375 12.55 -22.33 21.07
N THR A 376 12.24 -22.29 19.76
CA THR A 376 11.72 -23.46 19.04
C THR A 376 12.77 -24.57 18.99
N SER A 377 12.35 -25.84 19.12
CA SER A 377 13.24 -26.99 19.05
C SER A 377 13.74 -27.24 17.61
N LYS A 378 14.76 -28.10 17.42
CA LYS A 378 15.23 -28.45 16.07
C LYS A 378 14.24 -29.36 15.35
N GLU A 379 13.59 -30.22 16.12
CA GLU A 379 12.58 -31.18 15.69
C GLU A 379 11.35 -30.44 15.16
N ASP A 380 10.83 -29.47 15.91
CA ASP A 380 9.68 -28.65 15.51
C ASP A 380 10.00 -27.82 14.26
N ARG A 381 11.20 -27.21 14.19
CA ARG A 381 11.62 -26.48 12.98
C ARG A 381 11.64 -27.38 11.76
N THR A 382 12.11 -28.62 11.90
CA THR A 382 12.14 -29.59 10.79
C THR A 382 10.73 -30.00 10.37
N ALA A 383 9.82 -30.22 11.33
CA ALA A 383 8.42 -30.53 11.06
C ALA A 383 7.69 -29.38 10.32
N ILE A 384 7.93 -28.13 10.75
CA ILE A 384 7.39 -26.94 10.10
C ILE A 384 7.93 -26.82 8.67
N MET A 385 9.25 -26.96 8.47
CA MET A 385 9.85 -26.91 7.12
C MET A 385 9.27 -27.99 6.21
N LYS A 386 9.08 -29.22 6.69
CA LYS A 386 8.46 -30.30 5.92
C LYS A 386 7.06 -29.92 5.43
N THR A 387 6.26 -29.32 6.31
CA THR A 387 4.91 -28.83 5.99
C THR A 387 4.93 -27.76 4.90
N LEU A 388 5.89 -26.82 4.96
CA LEU A 388 6.00 -25.75 3.98
C LEU A 388 6.47 -26.25 2.60
N TYR A 389 7.32 -27.29 2.57
CA TYR A 389 7.83 -27.86 1.32
C TYR A 389 6.85 -28.79 0.63
N TYR A 390 6.07 -29.53 1.40
CA TYR A 390 5.08 -30.49 0.91
C TYR A 390 3.71 -30.18 1.51
N PRO A 391 3.09 -29.07 1.10
CA PRO A 391 1.78 -28.68 1.62
C PRO A 391 0.70 -29.66 1.16
N ASP A 392 0.01 -30.26 2.12
CA ASP A 392 -1.12 -31.15 1.85
C ASP A 392 -2.36 -30.35 1.44
N ARG A 393 -2.79 -30.48 0.18
CA ARG A 393 -4.15 -30.15 -0.31
C ARG A 393 -4.71 -28.80 0.15
N CYS A 394 -3.90 -27.76 0.07
CA CYS A 394 -4.31 -26.35 0.20
C CYS A 394 -4.03 -25.64 -1.13
N TYR A 395 -4.91 -24.81 -1.69
CA TYR A 395 -6.26 -24.40 -1.30
C TYR A 395 -7.31 -25.11 -2.16
N LYS A 396 -8.57 -25.25 -1.73
CA LYS A 396 -9.58 -26.07 -2.46
C LYS A 396 -10.70 -25.32 -3.17
N GLU A 397 -10.76 -24.00 -3.05
CA GLU A 397 -11.90 -23.19 -3.51
C GLU A 397 -11.55 -22.18 -4.60
N HIS A 398 -12.49 -21.30 -4.93
CA HIS A 398 -12.34 -20.16 -5.84
C HIS A 398 -11.52 -19.00 -5.22
N THR A 399 -11.08 -18.06 -6.07
CA THR A 399 -10.22 -16.96 -5.64
C THR A 399 -10.84 -16.12 -4.51
N THR A 400 -10.02 -15.77 -3.51
CA THR A 400 -10.40 -14.85 -2.43
C THR A 400 -10.31 -13.37 -2.82
N LEU A 401 -9.76 -13.05 -4.00
CA LEU A 401 -9.54 -11.68 -4.45
C LEU A 401 -10.86 -10.89 -4.59
N HIS A 402 -11.96 -11.56 -4.91
CA HIS A 402 -13.28 -10.93 -5.09
C HIS A 402 -14.16 -10.97 -3.83
N SER A 403 -13.64 -11.46 -2.70
CA SER A 403 -14.41 -11.59 -1.46
C SER A 403 -14.48 -10.27 -0.69
N THR A 404 -15.64 -9.61 -0.69
CA THR A 404 -15.83 -8.31 -0.04
C THR A 404 -15.60 -8.34 1.48
N THR A 405 -15.82 -9.49 2.13
CA THR A 405 -15.66 -9.65 3.58
C THR A 405 -14.20 -9.77 4.01
N LEU A 406 -13.31 -10.18 3.12
CA LEU A 406 -11.89 -10.37 3.42
C LEU A 406 -11.07 -9.09 3.27
N TRP A 407 -11.58 -8.12 2.52
CA TRP A 407 -10.92 -6.86 2.23
C TRP A 407 -11.76 -5.70 2.79
N VAL A 408 -12.08 -5.73 4.08
CA VAL A 408 -12.74 -4.61 4.77
C VAL A 408 -11.67 -3.68 5.33
N ASP A 409 -11.90 -2.37 5.31
CA ASP A 409 -10.94 -1.40 5.87
C ASP A 409 -11.09 -1.34 7.41
N PRO A 410 -10.05 -1.68 8.19
CA PRO A 410 -10.12 -1.56 9.64
C PRO A 410 -9.93 -0.12 10.09
N TYR A 411 -10.79 0.33 11.01
CA TYR A 411 -10.65 1.64 11.66
C TYR A 411 -9.82 1.56 12.94
N ASP A 412 -9.90 0.44 13.65
CA ASP A 412 -9.34 0.21 14.98
C ASP A 412 -8.77 -1.21 15.10
N GLU A 413 -8.19 -1.51 16.26
CA GLU A 413 -7.58 -2.80 16.58
C GLU A 413 -8.61 -3.94 16.58
N ASP A 414 -9.84 -3.67 17.01
CA ASP A 414 -10.93 -4.64 16.97
C ASP A 414 -11.34 -4.96 15.53
N GLY A 415 -11.34 -3.97 14.63
CA GLY A 415 -11.51 -4.14 13.19
C GLY A 415 -10.43 -5.01 12.58
N ILE A 416 -9.17 -4.77 12.95
CA ILE A 416 -8.05 -5.62 12.56
C ILE A 416 -8.28 -7.06 13.03
N ALA A 417 -8.61 -7.26 14.30
CA ALA A 417 -8.82 -8.58 14.87
C ALA A 417 -9.97 -9.35 14.17
N ARG A 418 -11.05 -8.66 13.80
CA ARG A 418 -12.15 -9.24 13.01
C ARG A 418 -11.70 -9.71 11.64
N ILE A 419 -11.01 -8.86 10.87
CA ILE A 419 -10.50 -9.20 9.53
C ILE A 419 -9.56 -10.40 9.60
N VAL A 420 -8.64 -10.39 10.56
CA VAL A 420 -7.70 -11.48 10.81
C VAL A 420 -8.46 -12.78 11.10
N ALA A 421 -9.42 -12.75 12.02
CA ALA A 421 -10.20 -13.93 12.36
C ALA A 421 -10.94 -14.48 11.14
N THR A 422 -11.54 -13.62 10.31
CA THR A 422 -12.20 -14.03 9.06
C THR A 422 -11.22 -14.68 8.09
N TRP A 423 -10.04 -14.09 7.86
CA TRP A 423 -9.00 -14.69 7.00
C TRP A 423 -8.57 -16.07 7.48
N ILE A 424 -8.24 -16.19 8.77
CA ILE A 424 -7.79 -17.47 9.34
C ILE A 424 -8.90 -18.52 9.24
N ILE A 425 -10.16 -18.17 9.54
CA ILE A 425 -11.30 -19.08 9.39
C ILE A 425 -11.46 -19.52 7.93
N THR A 426 -11.41 -18.59 6.98
CA THR A 426 -11.53 -18.92 5.55
C THR A 426 -10.44 -19.92 5.14
N LEU A 427 -9.18 -19.68 5.50
CA LEU A 427 -8.09 -20.58 5.13
C LEU A 427 -8.21 -21.95 5.82
N GLU A 428 -8.57 -22.00 7.11
CA GLU A 428 -8.79 -23.24 7.86
C GLU A 428 -9.89 -24.10 7.21
N LYS A 429 -11.03 -23.47 6.87
CA LYS A 429 -12.18 -24.16 6.28
C LYS A 429 -11.92 -24.64 4.86
N GLN A 430 -10.95 -24.06 4.16
CA GLN A 430 -10.58 -24.42 2.79
C GLN A 430 -9.34 -25.31 2.66
N GLY A 431 -9.02 -26.05 3.73
CA GLY A 431 -8.01 -27.12 3.71
C GLY A 431 -6.58 -26.67 4.02
N CYS A 432 -6.38 -25.44 4.49
CA CYS A 432 -5.05 -24.90 4.78
C CYS A 432 -4.68 -24.97 6.27
N ASN A 433 -5.39 -25.77 7.07
CA ASN A 433 -5.20 -25.86 8.52
C ASN A 433 -3.75 -26.21 8.93
N VAL A 434 -3.11 -27.15 8.23
CA VAL A 434 -1.72 -27.56 8.52
C VAL A 434 -0.74 -26.43 8.18
N MET A 435 -0.96 -25.71 7.08
CA MET A 435 -0.14 -24.55 6.72
C MET A 435 -0.30 -23.39 7.71
N ILE A 436 -1.50 -23.16 8.23
CA ILE A 436 -1.70 -22.10 9.24
C ILE A 436 -0.95 -22.43 10.54
N GLN A 437 -0.89 -23.71 10.93
CA GLN A 437 -0.11 -24.16 12.08
C GLN A 437 1.41 -24.00 11.91
N ALA A 438 1.90 -23.97 10.66
CA ALA A 438 3.30 -23.66 10.35
C ALA A 438 3.69 -22.20 10.67
N GLY A 439 2.74 -21.37 11.10
CA GLY A 439 2.95 -19.98 11.48
C GLY A 439 2.94 -19.06 10.29
N THR A 440 3.68 -17.96 10.37
CA THR A 440 3.44 -16.85 9.44
C THR A 440 3.82 -17.16 7.99
N GLU A 441 4.87 -17.93 7.78
CA GLU A 441 5.31 -18.38 6.46
C GLU A 441 4.23 -19.23 5.78
N GLY A 442 3.58 -20.12 6.54
CA GLY A 442 2.50 -20.96 6.04
C GLY A 442 1.19 -20.19 5.82
N VAL A 443 0.88 -19.20 6.68
CA VAL A 443 -0.26 -18.30 6.45
C VAL A 443 -0.05 -17.45 5.20
N LEU A 444 1.14 -16.88 5.00
CA LEU A 444 1.46 -16.12 3.78
C LEU A 444 1.28 -17.00 2.54
N GLN A 445 1.87 -18.19 2.53
CA GLN A 445 1.73 -19.15 1.44
C GLN A 445 0.24 -19.48 1.19
N ALA A 446 -0.53 -19.80 2.24
CA ALA A 446 -1.95 -20.10 2.11
C ALA A 446 -2.78 -18.91 1.58
N MET A 447 -2.45 -17.67 1.98
CA MET A 447 -3.07 -16.47 1.41
C MET A 447 -2.77 -16.35 -0.08
N LEU A 448 -1.51 -16.47 -0.51
CA LEU A 448 -1.12 -16.42 -1.92
C LEU A 448 -1.86 -17.47 -2.75
N LEU A 449 -1.95 -18.69 -2.23
CA LEU A 449 -2.69 -19.75 -2.88
C LEU A 449 -4.17 -19.42 -3.02
N SER A 450 -4.79 -18.91 -1.95
CA SER A 450 -6.20 -18.53 -1.96
C SER A 450 -6.51 -17.38 -2.93
N ILE A 451 -5.60 -16.38 -3.04
CA ILE A 451 -5.77 -15.23 -3.93
C ILE A 451 -5.72 -15.67 -5.38
N GLY A 452 -4.78 -16.56 -5.73
CA GLY A 452 -4.67 -17.10 -7.09
C GLY A 452 -5.58 -18.28 -7.38
N ALA A 453 -6.39 -18.76 -6.42
CA ALA A 453 -7.02 -20.08 -6.51
C ALA A 453 -6.02 -21.17 -6.94
N LEU A 454 -4.78 -21.05 -6.46
CA LEU A 454 -3.72 -22.02 -6.67
C LEU A 454 -3.92 -23.19 -5.71
N ARG A 455 -3.74 -24.41 -6.20
CA ARG A 455 -4.06 -25.62 -5.45
C ARG A 455 -2.89 -26.59 -5.50
N PHE A 456 -2.41 -27.00 -4.35
CA PHE A 456 -1.53 -28.15 -4.27
C PHE A 456 -2.36 -29.43 -4.32
N SER A 457 -2.16 -30.21 -5.38
CA SER A 457 -2.51 -31.62 -5.40
C SER A 457 -1.36 -32.43 -4.79
N ASN A 458 -1.52 -33.74 -4.72
CA ASN A 458 -0.46 -34.61 -4.18
C ASN A 458 0.84 -34.52 -5.00
N ASP A 459 0.71 -34.32 -6.32
CA ASP A 459 1.82 -34.48 -7.26
C ASP A 459 2.11 -33.21 -8.09
N HIS A 460 1.25 -32.19 -8.03
CA HIS A 460 1.38 -30.99 -8.86
C HIS A 460 0.70 -29.75 -8.25
N LEU A 461 1.13 -28.58 -8.68
CA LEU A 461 0.49 -27.29 -8.42
C LEU A 461 -0.43 -26.95 -9.60
N GLU A 462 -1.64 -26.54 -9.29
CA GLU A 462 -2.63 -26.10 -10.26
C GLU A 462 -2.95 -24.61 -10.08
N PHE A 463 -3.09 -23.87 -11.18
CA PHE A 463 -3.65 -22.53 -11.19
C PHE A 463 -5.10 -22.61 -11.67
N TRP A 464 -6.06 -22.61 -10.74
CA TRP A 464 -7.48 -22.81 -11.05
C TRP A 464 -8.24 -21.49 -11.03
N MET A 465 -8.05 -20.66 -12.04
CA MET A 465 -8.81 -19.40 -12.16
C MET A 465 -9.53 -19.34 -13.50
N HIS A 466 -10.75 -18.80 -13.49
CA HIS A 466 -11.51 -18.67 -14.71
C HIS A 466 -10.84 -17.62 -15.62
N PRO A 467 -10.65 -17.90 -16.92
CA PRO A 467 -10.06 -16.94 -17.85
C PRO A 467 -10.69 -15.54 -17.88
N LYS A 468 -12.00 -15.40 -17.57
CA LYS A 468 -12.70 -14.11 -17.52
C LYS A 468 -12.21 -13.19 -16.38
N ASP A 469 -11.66 -13.78 -15.33
CA ASP A 469 -11.19 -13.06 -14.14
C ASP A 469 -9.77 -12.50 -14.34
N LEU A 470 -9.08 -12.89 -15.43
CA LEU A 470 -7.74 -12.45 -15.80
C LEU A 470 -7.67 -11.09 -16.52
N HIS A 471 -8.56 -10.16 -16.19
CA HIS A 471 -8.65 -8.84 -16.82
C HIS A 471 -7.65 -7.81 -16.25
N ARG A 472 -6.73 -8.25 -15.38
CA ARG A 472 -5.67 -7.43 -14.75
C ARG A 472 -4.38 -8.23 -14.64
N ASP A 473 -3.26 -7.52 -14.69
CA ASP A 473 -1.96 -8.15 -14.47
C ASP A 473 -1.82 -8.64 -13.03
N PHE A 474 -1.51 -9.92 -12.88
CA PHE A 474 -1.26 -10.61 -11.63
C PHE A 474 0.17 -11.12 -11.60
N VAL A 475 0.87 -10.93 -10.48
CA VAL A 475 2.23 -11.41 -10.30
C VAL A 475 2.37 -12.05 -8.92
N PHE A 476 2.55 -13.36 -8.91
CA PHE A 476 2.87 -14.16 -7.73
C PHE A 476 4.38 -14.39 -7.70
N HIS A 477 4.99 -14.01 -6.58
CA HIS A 477 6.43 -14.10 -6.39
C HIS A 477 6.75 -15.13 -5.33
N ARG A 478 7.72 -16.00 -5.63
CA ARG A 478 8.29 -16.99 -4.72
C ARG A 478 7.26 -17.83 -3.97
N ILE A 479 6.33 -18.42 -4.71
CA ILE A 479 5.49 -19.49 -4.18
C ILE A 479 6.42 -20.67 -3.86
N ASN A 480 6.41 -21.12 -2.61
CA ASN A 480 7.21 -22.28 -2.20
C ASN A 480 6.60 -23.57 -2.77
N TYR A 481 7.38 -24.38 -3.48
CA TYR A 481 6.88 -25.65 -4.03
C TYR A 481 7.96 -26.73 -4.03
N GLY A 482 7.89 -27.70 -3.12
CA GLY A 482 8.93 -28.71 -2.97
C GLY A 482 10.06 -28.24 -2.04
N ASN A 483 11.22 -28.90 -2.09
CA ASN A 483 12.32 -28.63 -1.17
C ASN A 483 13.08 -27.36 -1.56
N ASN A 484 12.66 -26.19 -1.05
CA ASN A 484 13.33 -24.91 -1.26
C ASN A 484 13.36 -24.45 -2.72
N THR A 485 12.29 -24.79 -3.45
CA THR A 485 12.05 -24.30 -4.81
C THR A 485 11.05 -23.15 -4.76
N HIS A 486 11.34 -22.09 -5.51
CA HIS A 486 10.53 -20.89 -5.54
C HIS A 486 10.04 -20.63 -6.96
N LEU A 487 8.72 -20.59 -7.10
CA LEU A 487 8.03 -20.40 -8.35
C LEU A 487 7.49 -18.98 -8.47
N ASN A 488 7.68 -18.38 -9.64
CA ASN A 488 7.04 -17.13 -10.03
C ASN A 488 6.00 -17.43 -11.10
N ILE A 489 4.76 -17.03 -10.85
CA ILE A 489 3.64 -17.14 -11.80
C ILE A 489 3.13 -15.74 -12.06
N SER A 490 2.93 -15.37 -13.31
CA SER A 490 2.24 -14.13 -13.66
C SER A 490 1.22 -14.34 -14.75
N ALA A 491 0.11 -13.61 -14.67
CA ALA A 491 -0.83 -13.47 -15.76
C ALA A 491 -0.80 -12.01 -16.20
N ILE A 492 -0.51 -11.75 -17.47
CA ILE A 492 -0.34 -10.40 -18.01
C ILE A 492 -1.34 -10.20 -19.15
N VAL A 493 -2.04 -9.06 -19.14
CA VAL A 493 -2.99 -8.68 -20.18
C VAL A 493 -2.26 -7.90 -21.27
N GLY A 494 -2.22 -8.49 -22.47
CA GLY A 494 -1.64 -7.86 -23.66
C GLY A 494 -2.45 -6.67 -24.16
N GLU A 495 -1.90 -5.96 -25.16
CA GLU A 495 -2.60 -4.84 -25.81
C GLU A 495 -3.76 -5.29 -26.69
N ASP A 496 -3.81 -6.58 -27.04
CA ASP A 496 -4.94 -7.24 -27.70
C ASP A 496 -6.06 -7.62 -26.74
N ASN A 497 -5.96 -7.21 -25.46
CA ASN A 497 -6.83 -7.58 -24.35
C ASN A 497 -6.88 -9.09 -24.07
N LYS A 498 -5.91 -9.88 -24.55
CA LYS A 498 -5.78 -11.29 -24.18
C LYS A 498 -4.83 -11.45 -23.00
N ALA A 499 -5.20 -12.34 -22.08
CA ALA A 499 -4.32 -12.72 -20.99
C ALA A 499 -3.34 -13.80 -21.44
N SER A 500 -2.07 -13.67 -21.03
CA SER A 500 -1.02 -14.68 -21.21
C SER A 500 -0.42 -15.05 -19.86
N LEU A 501 -0.16 -16.34 -19.64
CA LEU A 501 0.49 -16.83 -18.43
C LEU A 501 2.00 -16.90 -18.63
N TYR A 502 2.74 -16.65 -17.56
CA TYR A 502 4.17 -16.85 -17.51
C TYR A 502 4.56 -17.58 -16.25
N ALA A 503 5.43 -18.57 -16.38
CA ALA A 503 6.01 -19.29 -15.25
C ALA A 503 7.54 -19.27 -15.32
N ALA A 504 8.18 -19.10 -14.17
CA ALA A 504 9.63 -19.13 -14.00
C ALA A 504 10.02 -19.67 -12.63
N LEU A 505 11.25 -20.13 -12.49
CA LEU A 505 11.84 -20.61 -11.24
C LEU A 505 12.93 -19.64 -10.79
N ASP A 506 12.83 -19.10 -9.58
CA ASP A 506 13.93 -18.32 -8.97
C ASP A 506 15.06 -19.25 -8.52
N ARG A 507 14.65 -20.36 -7.89
CA ARG A 507 15.50 -21.40 -7.34
C ARG A 507 14.78 -22.73 -7.50
N ASN A 508 15.51 -23.80 -7.81
CA ASN A 508 14.96 -25.13 -7.92
C ASN A 508 15.89 -26.23 -7.37
N ASP A 509 15.30 -27.25 -6.77
CA ASP A 509 15.98 -28.46 -6.27
C ASP A 509 16.08 -29.56 -7.34
N LYS A 510 15.14 -29.57 -8.28
CA LYS A 510 15.00 -30.55 -9.37
C LYS A 510 14.39 -29.87 -10.61
N PRO A 511 14.37 -30.49 -11.79
CA PRO A 511 13.64 -29.93 -12.93
C PRO A 511 12.14 -29.89 -12.63
N TYR A 512 11.49 -28.79 -13.02
CA TYR A 512 10.03 -28.65 -13.00
C TYR A 512 9.54 -28.43 -14.42
N PHE A 513 8.34 -28.91 -14.70
CA PHE A 513 7.66 -28.86 -15.98
C PHE A 513 6.31 -28.19 -15.81
N ALA A 514 5.83 -27.55 -16.87
CA ALA A 514 4.55 -26.90 -16.90
C ALA A 514 3.80 -27.21 -18.21
N CYS A 515 2.48 -27.23 -18.14
CA CYS A 515 1.57 -27.28 -19.28
C CYS A 515 0.36 -26.38 -19.04
N ASP A 516 -0.21 -25.90 -20.13
CA ASP A 516 -1.44 -25.11 -20.12
C ASP A 516 -2.68 -26.01 -19.96
N ALA A 517 -3.87 -25.41 -20.03
CA ALA A 517 -5.12 -26.10 -19.73
C ALA A 517 -5.29 -27.40 -20.55
N GLY A 518 -5.57 -28.50 -19.84
CA GLY A 518 -5.77 -29.83 -20.42
C GLY A 518 -4.50 -30.60 -20.77
N CYS A 519 -3.31 -29.96 -20.73
CA CYS A 519 -2.01 -30.61 -20.93
C CYS A 519 -1.91 -31.52 -22.17
N ILE A 520 -2.54 -31.12 -23.27
CA ILE A 520 -2.46 -31.85 -24.55
C ILE A 520 -1.04 -31.78 -25.12
N ASP A 521 -0.43 -30.60 -25.04
CA ASP A 521 0.92 -30.33 -25.53
C ASP A 521 1.99 -30.93 -24.61
N LEU A 522 3.18 -31.19 -25.17
CA LEU A 522 4.28 -31.77 -24.39
C LEU A 522 4.68 -30.84 -23.23
N PRO A 523 4.97 -31.39 -22.03
CA PRO A 523 5.37 -30.58 -20.89
C PRO A 523 6.63 -29.74 -21.18
N VAL A 524 6.55 -28.45 -20.87
CA VAL A 524 7.65 -27.50 -21.07
C VAL A 524 8.47 -27.41 -19.79
N GLN A 525 9.77 -27.64 -19.90
CA GLN A 525 10.67 -27.48 -18.76
C GLN A 525 10.84 -26.00 -18.38
N LEU A 526 10.64 -25.70 -17.10
CA LEU A 526 10.81 -24.37 -16.54
C LEU A 526 12.28 -24.07 -16.23
N SER A 527 12.64 -22.79 -16.29
CA SER A 527 13.95 -22.27 -15.93
C SER A 527 13.82 -20.91 -15.24
N LYS A 528 14.94 -20.21 -15.05
CA LYS A 528 14.93 -18.81 -14.58
C LYS A 528 14.30 -17.83 -15.57
N GLU A 529 14.24 -18.21 -16.85
CA GLU A 529 13.57 -17.40 -17.87
C GLU A 529 12.06 -17.64 -17.84
N LYS A 530 11.30 -16.56 -17.99
CA LYS A 530 9.83 -16.63 -18.08
C LYS A 530 9.43 -17.41 -19.34
N LYS A 531 8.75 -18.53 -19.13
CA LYS A 531 8.09 -19.30 -20.20
C LYS A 531 6.64 -18.88 -20.32
N MET A 532 6.22 -18.53 -21.53
CA MET A 532 4.86 -18.09 -21.83
C MET A 532 3.96 -19.30 -22.13
N PHE A 533 2.74 -19.26 -21.62
CA PHE A 533 1.67 -20.23 -21.89
C PHE A 533 0.40 -19.47 -22.28
N PRO A 534 -0.31 -19.88 -23.34
CA PRO A 534 -1.58 -19.26 -23.70
C PRO A 534 -2.65 -19.60 -22.65
N VAL A 535 -3.53 -18.64 -22.35
CA VAL A 535 -4.71 -18.93 -21.52
C VAL A 535 -5.74 -19.66 -22.37
N LYS A 536 -6.11 -20.86 -21.97
CA LYS A 536 -7.13 -21.70 -22.63
C LYS A 536 -8.36 -21.84 -21.74
N LEU A 537 -9.55 -21.90 -22.34
CA LEU A 537 -10.82 -22.21 -21.70
C LEU A 537 -11.23 -23.64 -22.07
N THR A 538 -11.64 -24.41 -21.07
CA THR A 538 -12.00 -25.83 -21.21
C THR A 538 -13.44 -26.09 -20.80
N GLU A 539 -14.06 -27.12 -21.40
CA GLU A 539 -15.38 -27.62 -21.01
C GLU A 539 -15.32 -29.12 -20.65
N PRO A 540 -15.59 -29.53 -19.39
CA PRO A 540 -15.82 -28.70 -18.21
C PRO A 540 -14.58 -27.89 -17.79
N LEU A 541 -14.77 -26.87 -16.96
CA LEU A 541 -13.71 -25.96 -16.53
C LEU A 541 -12.62 -26.69 -15.72
N THR A 542 -11.37 -26.56 -16.18
CA THR A 542 -10.16 -27.10 -15.55
C THR A 542 -9.19 -25.99 -15.16
N SER A 543 -8.07 -26.35 -14.53
CA SER A 543 -6.99 -25.40 -14.24
C SER A 543 -6.34 -24.90 -15.53
N ILE A 544 -5.90 -23.64 -15.51
CA ILE A 544 -5.33 -22.95 -16.68
C ILE A 544 -3.82 -23.18 -16.81
N LEU A 545 -3.18 -23.65 -15.74
CA LEU A 545 -1.76 -23.98 -15.68
C LEU A 545 -1.53 -25.11 -14.67
N TYR A 546 -0.69 -26.07 -15.05
CA TYR A 546 -0.25 -27.17 -14.21
C TYR A 546 1.26 -27.13 -14.10
N ILE A 547 1.82 -27.37 -12.91
CA ILE A 547 3.27 -27.37 -12.67
C ILE A 547 3.65 -28.54 -11.77
N THR A 548 4.62 -29.37 -12.18
CA THR A 548 5.13 -30.49 -11.38
C THR A 548 6.61 -30.75 -11.62
N ALA A 549 7.25 -31.43 -10.68
CA ALA A 549 8.58 -32.02 -10.89
C ALA A 549 8.53 -33.39 -11.60
N ASP A 550 7.39 -34.08 -11.57
CA ASP A 550 7.23 -35.40 -12.19
C ASP A 550 6.74 -35.26 -13.64
N LYS A 551 7.67 -35.39 -14.57
CA LYS A 551 7.37 -35.30 -16.01
C LYS A 551 6.39 -36.38 -16.46
N PHE A 552 6.52 -37.61 -15.94
CA PHE A 552 5.68 -38.72 -16.37
C PHE A 552 4.25 -38.53 -15.88
N HIS A 553 4.09 -38.14 -14.61
CA HIS A 553 2.79 -37.73 -14.06
C HIS A 553 2.14 -36.63 -14.91
N MET A 554 2.92 -35.61 -15.34
CA MET A 554 2.41 -34.55 -16.20
C MET A 554 1.92 -35.05 -17.56
N GLU A 555 2.63 -36.01 -18.17
CA GLU A 555 2.23 -36.61 -19.44
C GLU A 555 0.99 -37.49 -19.32
N GLU A 556 0.75 -38.09 -18.14
CA GLU A 556 -0.44 -38.86 -17.83
C GLU A 556 -1.66 -37.98 -17.53
N LEU A 557 -1.48 -36.74 -17.06
CA LEU A 557 -2.59 -35.82 -16.74
C LEU A 557 -3.55 -35.61 -17.91
N LYS A 558 -3.06 -35.61 -19.16
CA LYS A 558 -3.91 -35.49 -20.36
C LYS A 558 -4.95 -36.62 -20.48
N HIS A 559 -4.67 -37.78 -19.90
CA HIS A 559 -5.58 -38.93 -19.88
C HIS A 559 -6.55 -38.89 -18.71
N ALA A 560 -6.18 -38.21 -17.62
CA ALA A 560 -7.03 -38.02 -16.44
C ALA A 560 -7.96 -36.79 -16.56
N ILE A 561 -7.52 -35.76 -17.29
CA ILE A 561 -8.29 -34.54 -17.52
C ILE A 561 -9.27 -34.78 -18.67
N HIS A 562 -10.51 -35.15 -18.32
CA HIS A 562 -11.56 -35.40 -19.30
C HIS A 562 -12.21 -34.09 -19.77
N VAL A 563 -11.65 -33.49 -20.81
CA VAL A 563 -12.17 -32.27 -21.46
C VAL A 563 -12.78 -32.61 -22.82
N LYS A 564 -13.93 -31.99 -23.12
CA LYS A 564 -14.63 -32.13 -24.39
C LYS A 564 -14.09 -31.14 -25.43
N GLU A 565 -13.86 -29.92 -24.98
CA GLU A 565 -13.44 -28.81 -25.82
C GLU A 565 -12.35 -28.00 -25.10
N ILE A 566 -11.35 -27.58 -25.87
CA ILE A 566 -10.30 -26.66 -25.43
C ILE A 566 -10.16 -25.58 -26.49
N VAL A 567 -10.41 -24.34 -26.11
CA VAL A 567 -10.27 -23.17 -26.98
C VAL A 567 -9.36 -22.15 -26.31
N GLU A 568 -8.61 -21.39 -27.11
CA GLU A 568 -7.91 -20.23 -26.58
C GLU A 568 -8.93 -19.24 -26.00
N ALA A 569 -8.64 -18.68 -24.82
CA ALA A 569 -9.57 -17.76 -24.17
C ALA A 569 -9.77 -16.50 -25.04
N PRO A 570 -11.03 -16.02 -25.17
CA PRO A 570 -11.31 -14.82 -25.93
C PRO A 570 -10.66 -13.60 -25.26
N ALA A 571 -10.40 -12.57 -26.07
CA ALA A 571 -9.98 -11.28 -25.55
C ALA A 571 -11.04 -10.68 -24.62
N HIS A 572 -10.60 -10.01 -23.55
CA HIS A 572 -11.49 -9.31 -22.65
C HIS A 572 -12.19 -8.15 -23.33
N GLU A 573 -13.42 -7.87 -22.91
CA GLU A 573 -14.21 -6.77 -23.44
C GLU A 573 -13.51 -5.43 -23.18
N HIS A 574 -13.36 -4.62 -24.24
CA HIS A 574 -12.61 -3.35 -24.17
C HIS A 574 -13.10 -2.43 -23.05
N HIS A 575 -14.42 -2.41 -22.78
CA HIS A 575 -14.98 -1.55 -21.75
C HIS A 575 -14.57 -1.96 -20.32
N VAL A 576 -14.34 -3.26 -20.07
CA VAL A 576 -13.83 -3.77 -18.78
C VAL A 576 -12.40 -3.31 -18.58
N ILE A 577 -11.53 -3.53 -19.58
CA ILE A 577 -10.13 -3.09 -19.54
C ILE A 577 -10.04 -1.57 -19.41
N ALA A 578 -10.87 -0.83 -20.16
CA ALA A 578 -10.95 0.62 -20.08
C ALA A 578 -11.38 1.12 -18.69
N MET A 579 -12.33 0.42 -18.05
CA MET A 579 -12.77 0.75 -16.69
C MET A 579 -11.62 0.60 -15.69
N HIS A 580 -10.83 -0.47 -15.78
CA HIS A 580 -9.69 -0.67 -14.88
C HIS A 580 -8.53 0.30 -15.16
N ARG A 581 -8.14 0.50 -16.44
CA ARG A 581 -7.02 1.40 -16.81
C ARG A 581 -7.34 2.88 -16.62
N HIS A 582 -8.59 3.30 -16.89
CA HIS A 582 -8.98 4.71 -16.97
C HIS A 582 -10.05 5.15 -15.98
N GLY A 583 -10.74 4.22 -15.31
CA GLY A 583 -11.82 4.53 -14.36
C GLY A 583 -13.15 4.83 -15.02
N HIS A 584 -13.25 4.70 -16.34
CA HIS A 584 -14.47 4.94 -17.11
C HIS A 584 -14.56 4.01 -18.31
N HIS A 585 -15.76 3.49 -18.59
CA HIS A 585 -16.02 2.51 -19.66
C HIS A 585 -15.69 3.04 -21.08
N LEU A 586 -15.72 4.37 -21.28
CA LEU A 586 -15.38 5.03 -22.55
C LEU A 586 -13.87 5.30 -22.77
N GLY A 587 -12.97 4.73 -21.95
CA GLY A 587 -11.54 4.75 -22.26
C GLY A 587 -10.79 6.06 -21.97
N GLY A 588 -11.21 6.82 -20.96
CA GLY A 588 -10.39 7.92 -20.43
C GLY A 588 -10.12 9.10 -21.37
N LEU A 589 -10.86 9.23 -22.48
CA LEU A 589 -10.76 10.41 -23.35
C LEU A 589 -10.99 11.68 -22.50
N PRO A 590 -10.07 12.67 -22.55
CA PRO A 590 -10.13 13.86 -21.71
C PRO A 590 -11.50 14.55 -21.81
N THR A 591 -11.99 15.17 -20.73
CA THR A 591 -13.24 15.96 -20.75
C THR A 591 -13.25 17.00 -21.87
N ILE A 592 -12.09 17.52 -22.25
CA ILE A 592 -11.89 18.45 -23.37
C ILE A 592 -12.32 17.83 -24.71
N PHE A 593 -12.09 16.53 -24.94
CA PHE A 593 -12.53 15.84 -26.15
C PHE A 593 -14.06 15.87 -26.28
N TRP A 594 -14.77 15.56 -25.20
CA TRP A 594 -16.23 15.60 -25.16
C TRP A 594 -16.79 17.02 -25.29
N VAL A 595 -16.15 17.99 -24.65
CA VAL A 595 -16.50 19.41 -24.80
C VAL A 595 -16.27 19.89 -26.24
N SER A 596 -15.20 19.43 -26.90
CA SER A 596 -14.92 19.74 -28.31
C SER A 596 -15.99 19.16 -29.24
N ILE A 597 -16.40 17.91 -29.03
CA ILE A 597 -17.50 17.28 -29.78
C ILE A 597 -18.80 18.06 -29.56
N ALA A 598 -19.16 18.36 -28.31
CA ALA A 598 -20.37 19.12 -28.01
C ALA A 598 -20.34 20.50 -28.68
N PHE A 599 -19.20 21.19 -28.65
CA PHE A 599 -19.02 22.47 -29.35
C PHE A 599 -19.21 22.32 -30.87
N LEU A 600 -18.61 21.31 -31.49
CA LEU A 600 -18.73 21.06 -32.93
C LEU A 600 -20.18 20.77 -33.33
N VAL A 601 -20.89 19.96 -32.52
CA VAL A 601 -22.31 19.68 -32.69
C VAL A 601 -23.12 20.98 -32.61
N ILE A 602 -22.89 21.84 -31.62
CA ILE A 602 -23.59 23.13 -31.49
C ILE A 602 -23.32 24.02 -32.72
N VAL A 603 -22.07 24.15 -33.15
CA VAL A 603 -21.70 24.96 -34.32
C VAL A 603 -22.35 24.43 -35.59
N PHE A 604 -22.40 23.11 -35.77
CA PHE A 604 -23.08 22.47 -36.89
C PHE A 604 -24.58 22.79 -36.89
N HIS A 605 -25.25 22.67 -35.75
CA HIS A 605 -26.68 22.98 -35.64
C HIS A 605 -26.97 24.47 -35.86
N LEU A 606 -26.10 25.37 -35.39
CA LEU A 606 -26.21 26.80 -35.68
C LEU A 606 -26.01 27.10 -37.18
N PHE A 607 -25.11 26.40 -37.84
CA PHE A 607 -24.92 26.52 -39.29
C PHE A 607 -26.14 26.00 -40.05
N LEU A 608 -26.69 24.86 -39.65
CA LEU A 608 -27.87 24.25 -40.24
C LEU A 608 -29.11 25.14 -40.05
N PHE A 609 -29.30 25.68 -38.84
CA PHE A 609 -30.34 26.67 -38.56
C PHE A 609 -30.18 27.92 -39.41
N LYS A 610 -28.96 28.44 -39.56
CA LYS A 610 -28.68 29.57 -40.45
C LYS A 610 -29.03 29.23 -41.90
N LEU A 611 -28.71 28.03 -42.38
CA LEU A 611 -29.00 27.59 -43.74
C LEU A 611 -30.52 27.55 -43.96
N ILE A 612 -31.26 26.91 -43.05
CA ILE A 612 -32.73 26.86 -43.08
C ILE A 612 -33.32 28.27 -43.03
N CYS A 613 -32.91 29.13 -42.10
CA CYS A 613 -33.41 30.51 -42.02
C CYS A 613 -33.08 31.32 -43.27
N ASN A 614 -31.89 31.14 -43.87
CA ASN A 614 -31.51 31.88 -45.05
C ASN A 614 -32.29 31.41 -46.28
N GLU A 615 -32.61 30.11 -46.38
CA GLU A 615 -33.44 29.56 -47.45
C GLU A 615 -34.92 29.96 -47.31
N TYR A 616 -35.46 29.93 -46.08
CA TYR A 616 -36.84 30.37 -45.80
C TYR A 616 -37.00 31.89 -45.94
N CYS A 617 -36.03 32.69 -45.49
CA CYS A 617 -36.11 34.16 -45.57
C CYS A 617 -35.73 34.72 -46.95
N GLN A 618 -34.85 34.07 -47.73
CA GLN A 618 -34.58 34.48 -49.12
C GLN A 618 -35.73 34.13 -50.07
N ALA A 619 -36.53 33.09 -49.77
CA ALA A 619 -37.77 32.84 -50.50
C ALA A 619 -38.72 34.04 -50.42
N GLN A 620 -38.73 34.77 -49.30
CA GLN A 620 -39.59 35.93 -49.08
C GLN A 620 -39.15 37.18 -49.87
N GLU A 621 -37.86 37.31 -50.20
CA GLU A 621 -37.37 38.39 -51.09
C GLU A 621 -37.72 38.15 -52.57
N ARG A 622 -37.80 36.89 -53.03
CA ARG A 622 -38.28 36.59 -54.39
C ARG A 622 -39.76 36.91 -54.59
N PHE A 623 -40.57 36.84 -53.53
CA PHE A 623 -41.99 37.23 -53.61
C PHE A 623 -42.23 38.74 -53.46
N THR A 624 -41.28 39.52 -52.95
CA THR A 624 -41.46 40.97 -52.73
C THR A 624 -40.90 41.85 -53.84
N ARG A 625 -39.96 41.37 -54.67
CA ARG A 625 -39.44 42.11 -55.85
C ARG A 625 -40.23 41.96 -57.15
N GLY A 626 -41.32 41.17 -57.13
CA GLY A 626 -42.27 41.04 -58.26
C GLY A 626 -43.42 42.05 -58.26
N ARG A 627 -43.45 42.98 -57.29
CA ARG A 627 -44.32 44.16 -57.30
C ARG A 627 -43.42 45.38 -57.24
N TYR A 628 -43.63 46.33 -58.15
CA TYR A 628 -42.89 47.59 -58.35
C TYR A 628 -41.66 47.51 -59.27
N THR A 629 -41.90 47.39 -60.58
CA THR A 629 -41.57 48.44 -61.58
C THR A 629 -42.36 48.20 -62.86
N VAL A 630 -43.15 49.21 -63.23
CA VAL A 630 -43.54 49.59 -64.60
C VAL A 630 -42.30 50.11 -65.32
#